data_AF-A0A3P7NZJ5-F1
#
_entry.id   AF-A0A3P7NZJ5-F1
#
_cell.length_a   1.000
_cell.length_b   1.000
_cell.length_c   1.000
_cell.angle_alpha   90.00
_cell.angle_beta   90.00
_cell.angle_gamma   90.00
#
_symmetry.space_group_name_H-M   'P 1'
#
loop_
_entity.id
_entity.type
_entity.pdbx_description
1 polymer ?
#
loop_
_entity_poly.entity_id
_entity_poly.type
_entity_poly.pdbx_seq_one_letter_code
_entity_poly.pdbx_strand_id
1 'polypeptide(L)'
;MSSPETGVRLSINLRERCRMHDLNEALDDLRGVLPYARGERCRMHDLNEALDDLRGVLPYARGGSVRKLSKIATLLLAKNHIIMQVGRFRNSSS
;
A
#
# COMPACT_ATOMS: atom_id res chain seq x y z
N MET A 1 -36.85 -0.98 -16.80
CA MET A 1 -36.20 -0.50 -18.03
C MET A 1 -35.19 0.56 -17.64
N SER A 2 -33.88 0.32 -17.78
CA SER A 2 -32.88 1.38 -17.55
C SER A 2 -32.93 2.37 -18.70
N SER A 3 -32.95 3.67 -18.40
CA SER A 3 -33.00 4.72 -19.41
C SER A 3 -31.71 4.73 -20.24
N PRO A 4 -31.76 4.84 -21.59
CA PRO A 4 -30.59 4.85 -22.48
C PRO A 4 -29.55 5.92 -22.10
N GLU A 5 -29.98 7.00 -21.46
CA GLU A 5 -29.17 8.06 -20.85
C GLU A 5 -28.10 7.51 -19.88
N THR A 6 -28.39 6.42 -19.18
CA THR A 6 -27.49 5.81 -18.18
C THR A 6 -26.30 5.12 -18.85
N GLY A 7 -26.53 4.49 -20.00
CA GLY A 7 -25.48 3.82 -20.78
C GLY A 7 -24.48 4.81 -21.38
N VAL A 8 -24.97 5.93 -21.92
CA VAL A 8 -24.13 7.02 -22.45
C VAL A 8 -23.29 7.62 -21.33
N ARG A 9 -23.89 7.96 -20.19
CA ARG A 9 -23.14 8.47 -19.02
C ARG A 9 -22.08 7.49 -18.53
N LEU A 10 -22.36 6.18 -18.51
CA LEU A 10 -21.39 5.16 -18.11
C LEU A 10 -20.23 5.05 -19.10
N SER A 11 -20.51 5.09 -20.41
CA SER A 11 -19.48 5.04 -21.46
C SER A 11 -18.57 6.28 -21.45
N ILE A 12 -19.13 7.46 -21.17
CA ILE A 12 -18.37 8.71 -21.00
C ILE A 12 -17.47 8.62 -19.76
N ASN A 13 -18.01 8.14 -18.63
CA ASN A 13 -17.22 7.96 -17.41
C ASN A 13 -16.08 6.95 -17.60
N LEU A 14 -16.33 5.85 -18.30
CA LEU A 14 -15.30 4.86 -18.62
C LEU A 14 -14.20 5.46 -19.47
N ARG A 15 -14.57 6.23 -20.50
CA ARG A 15 -13.62 6.91 -21.38
C ARG A 15 -12.73 7.88 -20.61
N GLU A 16 -13.30 8.64 -19.68
CA GLU A 16 -12.52 9.58 -18.87
C GLU A 16 -11.58 8.87 -17.89
N ARG A 17 -12.00 7.72 -17.32
CA ARG A 17 -11.12 6.88 -16.51
C ARG A 17 -9.93 6.35 -17.33
N CYS A 18 -10.16 5.91 -18.56
CA CYS A 18 -9.08 5.46 -19.45
C CYS A 18 -8.12 6.61 -19.75
N ARG A 19 -8.63 7.79 -20.15
CA ARG A 19 -7.77 8.96 -20.39
C ARG A 19 -6.94 9.35 -19.17
N MET A 20 -7.55 9.33 -17.99
CA MET A 20 -6.84 9.65 -16.75
C MET A 20 -5.79 8.59 -16.41
N HIS A 21 -6.05 7.31 -16.72
CA HIS A 21 -5.04 6.25 -16.61
C HIS A 21 -3.84 6.51 -17.51
N ASP A 22 -4.08 6.77 -18.80
CA ASP A 22 -3.02 7.03 -19.79
C ASP A 22 -2.19 8.28 -19.40
N LEU A 23 -2.85 9.33 -18.90
CA LEU A 23 -2.18 10.53 -18.38
C LEU A 23 -1.32 10.23 -17.15
N ASN A 24 -1.82 9.42 -16.21
CA ASN A 24 -1.04 9.03 -15.03
C ASN A 24 0.18 8.19 -15.42
N GLU A 25 0.04 7.30 -16.39
CA GLU A 25 1.14 6.48 -16.91
C GLU A 25 2.24 7.38 -17.53
N ALA A 26 1.85 8.32 -18.40
CA ALA A 26 2.80 9.27 -18.99
C ALA A 26 3.49 10.18 -17.94
N LEU A 27 2.76 10.60 -16.91
CA LEU A 27 3.33 11.33 -15.77
C LEU A 27 4.30 10.45 -14.99
N ASP A 28 4.00 9.16 -14.86
CA ASP A 28 4.83 8.24 -14.13
C ASP A 28 6.17 8.00 -14.83
N ASP A 29 6.17 7.90 -16.16
CA ASP A 29 7.35 7.84 -17.02
C ASP A 29 8.21 9.11 -16.93
N LEU A 30 7.57 10.28 -17.02
CA LEU A 30 8.28 11.57 -16.92
C LEU A 30 8.99 11.71 -15.57
N ARG A 31 8.31 11.36 -14.49
CA ARG A 31 8.92 11.32 -13.16
C ARG A 31 10.03 10.26 -13.04
N GLY A 32 9.98 9.20 -13.84
CA GLY A 32 11.03 8.17 -13.91
C GLY A 32 12.34 8.69 -14.50
N VAL A 33 12.28 9.60 -15.47
CA VAL A 33 13.47 10.21 -16.08
C VAL A 33 14.02 11.40 -15.28
N LEU A 34 13.22 12.00 -14.39
CA LEU A 34 13.66 13.08 -13.51
C LEU A 34 14.52 12.52 -12.35
N PRO A 35 15.82 12.89 -12.22
CA PRO A 35 16.72 12.29 -11.23
C PRO A 35 16.24 12.43 -9.78
N TYR A 36 15.71 13.61 -9.43
CA TYR A 36 15.20 13.89 -8.09
C TYR A 36 13.93 13.10 -7.77
N ALA A 37 12.96 13.08 -8.70
CA ALA A 37 11.70 12.36 -8.51
C ALA A 37 11.90 10.84 -8.48
N ARG A 38 12.84 10.32 -9.27
CA ARG A 38 13.27 8.92 -9.22
C ARG A 38 13.89 8.59 -7.86
N GLY A 39 14.77 9.44 -7.33
CA GLY A 39 15.38 9.24 -6.02
C GLY A 39 14.37 9.19 -4.88
N GLU A 40 13.41 10.13 -4.85
CA GLU A 40 12.37 10.16 -3.81
C GLU A 40 11.39 8.99 -3.94
N ARG A 41 11.04 8.59 -5.17
CA ARG A 41 10.24 7.37 -5.40
C ARG A 41 10.94 6.09 -4.98
N CYS A 42 12.20 5.90 -5.39
CA CYS A 42 12.97 4.71 -5.02
C CYS A 42 13.04 4.59 -3.50
N ARG A 43 13.38 5.68 -2.80
CA ARG A 43 13.37 5.70 -1.32
C ARG A 43 12.02 5.34 -0.72
N MET A 44 10.93 5.84 -1.29
CA MET A 44 9.57 5.49 -0.82
C MET A 44 9.22 4.03 -1.13
N HIS A 45 9.71 3.47 -2.24
CA HIS A 45 9.55 2.07 -2.61
C HIS A 45 10.30 1.18 -1.64
N ASP A 46 11.58 1.46 -1.39
CA ASP A 46 12.42 0.75 -0.42
C ASP A 46 11.78 0.77 0.98
N LEU A 47 11.23 1.92 1.39
CA LEU A 47 10.52 2.05 2.67
C LEU A 47 9.24 1.20 2.71
N ASN A 48 8.49 1.14 1.61
CA ASN A 48 7.27 0.34 1.54
C ASN A 48 7.59 -1.16 1.54
N GLU A 49 8.65 -1.57 0.85
CA GLU A 49 9.14 -2.96 0.83
C GLU A 49 9.54 -3.41 2.24
N ALA A 50 10.36 -2.62 2.94
CA ALA A 50 10.71 -2.90 4.34
C ALA A 50 9.48 -2.97 5.26
N LEU A 51 8.44 -2.18 4.98
CA LEU A 51 7.18 -2.21 5.73
C LEU A 51 6.34 -3.44 5.40
N ASP A 52 6.41 -3.98 4.18
CA ASP A 52 5.76 -5.23 3.80
C ASP A 52 6.49 -6.44 4.40
N ASP A 53 7.82 -6.44 4.45
CA ASP A 53 8.61 -7.43 5.19
C ASP A 53 8.25 -7.43 6.67
N LEU A 54 8.13 -6.24 7.28
CA LEU A 54 7.67 -6.09 8.65
C LEU A 54 6.29 -6.70 8.86
N ARG A 55 5.36 -6.59 7.89
CA ARG A 55 4.05 -7.26 7.98
C ARG A 55 4.23 -8.77 7.99
N GLY A 56 5.11 -9.33 7.16
CA GLY A 56 5.34 -10.78 7.08
C GLY A 56 5.71 -11.46 8.40
N VAL A 57 6.38 -10.73 9.30
CA VAL A 57 6.77 -11.23 10.62
C VAL A 57 5.70 -11.05 11.70
N LEU A 58 4.66 -10.25 11.45
CA LEU A 58 3.59 -10.02 12.44
C LEU A 58 2.63 -11.22 12.51
N PRO A 59 2.24 -11.64 13.72
CA PRO A 59 1.40 -12.82 13.93
C PRO A 59 0.00 -12.72 13.31
N TYR A 60 -0.48 -11.50 12.99
CA TYR A 60 -1.82 -11.26 12.44
C TYR A 60 -1.85 -10.94 10.94
N ALA A 61 -0.68 -10.89 10.27
CA ALA A 61 -0.60 -10.63 8.83
C ALA A 61 -0.64 -11.91 7.99
N ARG A 62 -0.56 -13.08 8.64
CA ARG A 62 -0.59 -14.40 7.98
C ARG A 62 -2.02 -14.80 7.66
N GLY A 63 -2.55 -14.26 6.58
CA GLY A 63 -3.80 -14.72 5.97
C GLY A 63 -4.04 -13.94 4.70
N GLY A 64 -4.10 -14.62 3.55
CA GLY A 64 -4.25 -14.02 2.22
C GLY A 64 -5.54 -13.20 1.98
N SER A 65 -6.30 -12.90 3.04
CA SER A 65 -7.54 -12.12 3.05
C SER A 65 -7.55 -10.99 4.08
N VAL A 66 -6.46 -10.79 4.85
CA VAL A 66 -6.36 -9.63 5.76
C VAL A 66 -6.19 -8.39 4.89
N ARG A 67 -7.21 -7.51 4.87
CA ARG A 67 -7.14 -6.16 4.30
C ARG A 67 -5.75 -5.59 4.52
N LYS A 68 -5.06 -5.14 3.45
CA LYS A 68 -3.74 -4.49 3.53
C LYS A 68 -3.71 -3.57 4.75
N LEU A 69 -2.92 -3.93 5.76
CA LEU A 69 -2.80 -3.14 6.97
C LEU A 69 -2.28 -1.75 6.60
N SER A 70 -2.89 -0.71 7.15
CA SER A 70 -2.38 0.65 6.97
C SER A 70 -0.96 0.76 7.55
N LYS A 71 -0.19 1.75 7.08
CA LYS A 71 1.17 1.99 7.59
C LYS A 71 1.17 2.19 9.10
N ILE A 72 0.21 2.97 9.60
CA ILE A 72 0.03 3.24 11.04
C ILE A 72 -0.30 1.96 11.81
N ALA A 73 -1.25 1.15 11.33
CA ALA A 73 -1.62 -0.10 11.99
C ALA A 73 -0.44 -1.08 12.06
N THR A 74 0.36 -1.16 10.99
CA THR A 74 1.55 -1.99 10.93
C THR A 74 2.57 -1.61 12.00
N LEU A 75 2.87 -0.31 12.13
CA LEU A 75 3.80 0.21 13.14
C LEU A 75 3.30 -0.01 14.57
N LEU A 76 2.00 0.20 14.83
CA LEU A 76 1.40 -0.04 16.13
C LEU A 76 1.48 -1.51 16.54
N LEU A 77 1.15 -2.43 15.63
CA LEU A 77 1.22 -3.87 15.86
C LEU A 77 2.65 -4.34 16.08
N ALA A 78 3.61 -3.84 15.29
CA ALA A 78 5.02 -4.15 15.45
C ALA A 78 5.56 -3.73 16.82
N LYS A 79 5.25 -2.50 17.26
CA LYS A 79 5.63 -2.03 18.60
C LYS A 79 5.10 -2.94 19.69
N ASN A 80 3.81 -3.27 19.63
CA ASN A 80 3.17 -4.12 20.64
C ASN A 80 3.73 -5.54 20.62
N HIS A 81 4.06 -6.06 19.44
CA HIS A 81 4.67 -7.37 19.28
C HIS A 81 6.04 -7.46 19.96
N ILE A 82 6.90 -6.45 19.76
CA ILE A 82 8.21 -6.36 20.43
C ILE A 82 8.03 -6.32 21.96
N ILE A 83 7.15 -5.47 22.47
CA ILE A 83 6.88 -5.35 23.92
C ILE A 83 6.44 -6.70 24.51
N MET A 84 5.53 -7.40 23.83
CA MET A 84 5.07 -8.73 24.23
C MET A 84 6.21 -9.74 24.25
N GLN A 85 7.05 -9.78 23.22
CA GLN A 85 8.18 -10.71 23.15
C GLN A 85 9.20 -10.47 24.26
N VAL A 86 9.55 -9.20 24.54
CA VAL A 86 10.45 -8.85 25.64
C VAL A 86 9.88 -9.26 26.99
N GLY A 87 8.58 -9.03 27.21
CA GLY A 87 7.89 -9.47 28.43
C GLY A 87 7.92 -10.99 28.61
N ARG A 88 7.67 -11.73 27.52
CA ARG A 88 7.76 -13.20 27.52
C ARG A 88 9.17 -13.67 27.85
N PHE A 89 10.19 -13.13 27.19
CA PHE A 89 11.59 -13.50 27.40
C PHE A 89 12.04 -13.26 28.85
N ARG A 90 11.65 -12.11 29.43
CA ARG A 90 11.98 -11.76 30.81
C ARG A 90 11.33 -12.71 31.81
N ASN A 91 10.07 -13.07 31.60
CA ASN A 91 9.32 -13.97 32.49
C ASN A 91 9.77 -15.43 32.38
N SER A 92 10.30 -15.87 31.24
CA SER A 92 10.88 -17.21 31.07
C SER A 92 12.31 -17.35 31.63
N SER A 93 12.94 -16.25 32.03
CA SER A 93 14.30 -16.23 32.59
C SER A 93 14.32 -16.07 34.12
N SER A 94 13.15 -16.05 34.76
CA SER A 94 12.95 -16.05 36.23
C SER A 94 12.33 -17.38 36.65
#